data_AF-A0A7J2ZC84-F1
#
_entry.id   AF-A0A7J2ZC84-F1
#
_cell.length_a   1.000
_cell.length_b   1.000
_cell.length_c   1.000
_cell.angle_alpha   90.00
_cell.angle_beta   90.00
_cell.angle_gamma   90.00
#
_symmetry.space_group_name_H-M   'P 1'
#
loop_
_entity.id
_entity.type
_entity.pdbx_description
1 polymer ?
#
loop_
_entity_poly.entity_id
_entity_poly.type
_entity_poly.pdbx_seq_one_letter_code
_entity_poly.pdbx_strand_id
1 'polypeptide(L)'
;MAETMGGEWNVTFGDYATMILNVSDGLYGHIAAGTWWIDWADADFSKVPLNQTIMVSLDIHIRTVNYTGNVWLRIALASAFQDPKSLDGYSVKYTELDIYDSPQALSHPQGDIKNGGNIIFKGGDVTEFRCDFISIGEWMHYEFNLTMWHEKAWGDIAKTGLLESVYIVIEVDCRECVGYGGTAYAVVDVDNLWVYKLT
;
A
#
# COMPACT_ATOMS: atom_id res chain seq x y z
N MET A 1 12.43 21.18 -8.64
CA MET A 1 12.88 20.30 -9.74
C MET A 1 11.68 19.46 -10.12
N ALA A 2 11.34 19.34 -11.39
CA ALA A 2 10.25 18.46 -11.81
C ALA A 2 10.71 17.01 -11.61
N GLU A 3 9.99 16.25 -10.79
CA GLU A 3 10.22 14.82 -10.62
C GLU A 3 9.92 14.13 -11.96
N THR A 4 10.94 13.53 -12.56
CA THR A 4 10.74 12.69 -13.74
C THR A 4 10.27 11.33 -13.21
N MET A 5 8.95 11.15 -13.14
CA MET A 5 8.36 9.81 -12.98
C MET A 5 8.83 8.96 -14.17
N GLY A 6 9.35 7.77 -13.89
CA GLY A 6 10.04 6.98 -14.88
C GLY A 6 9.92 5.50 -14.59
N GLY A 7 8.81 4.93 -15.01
CA GLY A 7 8.60 3.49 -15.04
C GLY A 7 7.55 3.15 -16.07
N GLU A 8 7.77 2.08 -16.83
CA GLU A 8 6.72 1.47 -17.62
C GLU A 8 5.81 0.70 -16.67
N TRP A 9 4.53 1.02 -16.68
CA TRP A 9 3.54 0.38 -15.83
C TRP A 9 2.38 -0.14 -16.66
N ASN A 10 1.76 -1.22 -16.19
CA ASN A 10 0.57 -1.78 -16.81
C ASN A 10 -0.32 -2.43 -15.74
N VAL A 11 -1.63 -2.21 -15.85
CA VAL A 11 -2.64 -2.98 -15.10
C VAL A 11 -3.58 -3.63 -16.10
N THR A 12 -3.73 -4.95 -16.01
CA THR A 12 -4.69 -5.70 -16.82
C THR A 12 -5.66 -6.44 -15.93
N PHE A 13 -6.93 -6.43 -16.32
CA PHE A 13 -8.01 -7.14 -15.63
C PHE A 13 -8.45 -8.34 -16.49
N GLY A 14 -8.30 -9.55 -15.94
CA GLY A 14 -8.74 -10.81 -16.52
C GLY A 14 -9.42 -11.66 -15.46
N ASP A 15 -9.01 -12.93 -15.34
CA ASP A 15 -9.45 -13.81 -14.23
C ASP A 15 -9.03 -13.24 -12.86
N TYR A 16 -7.91 -12.51 -12.83
CA TYR A 16 -7.41 -11.70 -11.71
C TYR A 16 -6.84 -10.39 -12.26
N ALA A 17 -6.53 -9.42 -11.39
CA ALA A 17 -5.84 -8.20 -11.77
C ALA A 17 -4.33 -8.44 -11.77
N THR A 18 -3.63 -8.09 -12.85
CA THR A 18 -2.17 -8.15 -12.92
C THR A 18 -1.60 -6.74 -13.01
N MET A 19 -0.71 -6.42 -12.07
CA MET A 19 0.03 -5.17 -11.98
C MET A 19 1.49 -5.43 -12.36
N ILE A 20 2.01 -4.64 -13.29
CA ILE A 20 3.40 -4.70 -13.76
C ILE A 20 4.02 -3.34 -13.55
N LEU A 21 5.17 -3.30 -12.88
CA LEU A 21 6.00 -2.11 -12.77
C LEU A 21 7.42 -2.43 -13.21
N ASN A 22 7.93 -1.65 -14.16
CA ASN A 22 9.28 -1.73 -14.68
C ASN A 22 9.94 -0.34 -14.56
N VAL A 23 10.88 -0.19 -13.64
CA VAL A 23 11.62 1.06 -13.39
C VAL A 23 13.05 0.90 -13.86
N SER A 24 13.46 1.83 -14.71
CA SER A 24 14.82 1.92 -15.25
C SER A 24 15.70 2.88 -14.44
N ASP A 25 16.98 2.90 -14.79
CA ASP A 25 18.04 3.54 -14.03
C ASP A 25 17.78 5.00 -13.61
N GLY A 26 17.88 5.26 -12.31
CA GLY A 26 17.77 6.59 -11.69
C GLY A 26 16.35 7.14 -11.55
N LEU A 27 15.32 6.35 -11.85
CA LEU A 27 13.93 6.78 -11.85
C LEU A 27 13.15 6.22 -10.66
N TYR A 28 12.02 6.86 -10.36
CA TYR A 28 11.03 6.42 -9.39
C TYR A 28 9.76 6.00 -10.13
N GLY A 29 9.07 5.00 -9.61
CA GLY A 29 7.80 4.55 -10.14
C GLY A 29 6.87 4.02 -9.05
N HIS A 30 5.58 4.30 -9.21
CA HIS A 30 4.52 3.70 -8.42
C HIS A 30 3.41 3.22 -9.37
N ILE A 31 2.74 2.14 -8.98
CA ILE A 31 1.49 1.70 -9.59
C ILE A 31 0.59 1.21 -8.47
N ALA A 32 -0.68 1.62 -8.51
CA ALA A 32 -1.69 1.23 -7.53
C ALA A 32 -2.96 0.75 -8.25
N ALA A 33 -3.57 -0.31 -7.74
CA ALA A 33 -4.84 -0.81 -8.24
C ALA A 33 -5.74 -1.25 -7.07
N GLY A 34 -7.00 -0.83 -7.12
CA GLY A 34 -7.95 -1.09 -6.05
C GLY A 34 -9.24 -0.34 -6.26
N THR A 35 -9.89 0.01 -5.16
CA THR A 35 -11.22 0.61 -5.18
C THR A 35 -11.29 1.87 -4.31
N TRP A 36 -12.02 2.86 -4.81
CA TRP A 36 -12.51 3.99 -4.02
C TRP A 36 -13.74 3.48 -3.27
N TRP A 37 -13.70 3.54 -1.95
CA TRP A 37 -14.69 2.85 -1.13
C TRP A 37 -15.92 3.71 -0.86
N ILE A 38 -17.03 3.25 -1.39
CA ILE A 38 -18.39 3.72 -1.10
C ILE A 38 -19.22 2.51 -0.69
N ASP A 39 -20.19 2.70 0.21
CA ASP A 39 -21.11 1.65 0.60
C ASP A 39 -22.07 1.35 -0.55
N TRP A 40 -21.74 0.33 -1.35
CA TRP A 40 -22.50 -0.06 -2.54
C TRP A 40 -23.88 -0.63 -2.20
N ALA A 41 -24.12 -0.99 -0.94
CA ALA A 41 -25.43 -1.40 -0.45
C ALA A 41 -26.29 -0.20 0.02
N ASP A 42 -25.70 0.99 0.13
CA ASP A 42 -26.40 2.22 0.46
C ASP A 42 -26.84 2.94 -0.82
N ALA A 43 -28.11 3.33 -0.88
CA ALA A 43 -28.68 4.04 -2.03
C ALA A 43 -28.03 5.42 -2.25
N ASP A 44 -27.48 6.01 -1.19
CA ASP A 44 -26.81 7.31 -1.22
C ASP A 44 -25.30 7.19 -1.52
N PHE A 45 -24.78 5.97 -1.72
CA PHE A 45 -23.35 5.69 -1.95
C PHE A 45 -22.45 6.37 -0.91
N SER A 46 -22.89 6.34 0.36
CA SER A 46 -22.20 7.04 1.43
C SER A 46 -20.82 6.42 1.69
N LYS A 47 -19.90 7.24 2.19
CA LYS A 47 -18.61 6.73 2.67
C LYS A 47 -18.80 5.96 3.96
N VAL A 48 -18.03 4.89 4.11
CA VAL A 48 -18.14 3.99 5.25
C VAL A 48 -17.37 4.54 6.45
N PRO A 49 -18.02 4.83 7.60
CA PRO A 49 -17.31 5.26 8.79
C PRO A 49 -16.40 4.17 9.35
N LEU A 50 -15.22 4.55 9.85
CA LEU A 50 -14.26 3.66 10.51
C LEU A 50 -14.56 3.40 11.99
N ASN A 51 -15.70 3.84 12.51
CA ASN A 51 -16.14 3.54 13.89
C ASN A 51 -16.78 2.14 14.04
N GLN A 52 -16.84 1.38 12.96
CA GLN A 52 -17.25 -0.02 12.90
C GLN A 52 -16.07 -0.90 12.49
N THR A 53 -16.18 -2.22 12.52
CA THR A 53 -15.08 -3.10 12.07
C THR A 53 -15.14 -3.31 10.57
N ILE A 54 -14.10 -2.84 9.87
CA ILE A 54 -13.94 -3.04 8.43
C ILE A 54 -12.79 -4.01 8.18
N MET A 55 -13.11 -5.06 7.44
CA MET A 55 -12.17 -6.09 7.01
C MET A 55 -11.87 -5.94 5.53
N VAL A 56 -10.70 -6.41 5.15
CA VAL A 56 -10.32 -6.67 3.77
C VAL A 56 -9.79 -8.09 3.67
N SER A 57 -10.23 -8.80 2.64
CA SER A 57 -9.78 -10.13 2.28
C SER A 57 -9.32 -10.09 0.83
N LEU A 58 -8.19 -10.72 0.53
CA LEU A 58 -7.63 -10.78 -0.82
C LEU A 58 -6.69 -11.96 -0.98
N ASP A 59 -6.54 -12.40 -2.22
CA ASP A 59 -5.46 -13.29 -2.63
C ASP A 59 -4.43 -12.48 -3.41
N ILE A 60 -3.15 -12.69 -3.11
CA ILE A 60 -2.04 -12.05 -3.82
C ILE A 60 -0.98 -13.06 -4.23
N HIS A 61 -0.41 -12.84 -5.41
CA HIS A 61 0.69 -13.63 -5.92
C HIS A 61 1.75 -12.73 -6.54
N ILE A 62 2.91 -12.69 -5.90
CA ILE A 62 4.08 -12.03 -6.47
C ILE A 62 4.72 -13.02 -7.46
N ARG A 63 4.49 -12.84 -8.75
CA ARG A 63 5.09 -13.71 -9.79
C ARG A 63 6.59 -13.58 -9.84
N THR A 64 7.06 -12.33 -9.79
CA THR A 64 8.48 -12.02 -9.90
C THR A 64 8.74 -10.65 -9.32
N VAL A 65 9.87 -10.55 -8.64
CA VAL A 65 10.51 -9.30 -8.26
C VAL A 65 11.98 -9.46 -8.62
N ASN A 66 12.45 -8.64 -9.55
CA ASN A 66 13.84 -8.59 -9.95
C ASN A 66 14.34 -7.16 -9.76
N TYR A 67 15.44 -6.97 -9.07
CA TYR A 67 16.08 -5.68 -8.97
C TYR A 67 17.60 -5.83 -8.95
N THR A 68 18.29 -4.79 -9.42
CA THR A 68 19.75 -4.71 -9.41
C THR A 68 20.18 -3.47 -8.65
N GLY A 69 21.23 -3.59 -7.83
CA GLY A 69 21.72 -2.48 -7.00
C GLY A 69 20.90 -2.31 -5.72
N ASN A 70 21.00 -1.12 -5.12
CA ASN A 70 20.30 -0.77 -3.88
C ASN A 70 18.98 -0.10 -4.22
N VAL A 71 18.00 -0.92 -4.62
CA VAL A 71 16.66 -0.44 -4.96
C VAL A 71 15.74 -0.64 -3.78
N TRP A 72 15.06 0.42 -3.37
CA TRP A 72 13.92 0.31 -2.51
C TRP A 72 12.73 -0.11 -3.38
N LEU A 73 12.20 -1.30 -3.15
CA LEU A 73 10.99 -1.83 -3.75
C LEU A 73 10.12 -2.41 -2.64
N ARG A 74 8.84 -2.04 -2.65
CA ARG A 74 7.83 -2.64 -1.78
C ARG A 74 6.55 -3.01 -2.52
N ILE A 75 5.82 -3.96 -1.95
CA ILE A 75 4.46 -4.29 -2.33
C ILE A 75 3.63 -4.27 -1.06
N ALA A 76 2.57 -3.47 -1.06
CA ALA A 76 1.78 -3.22 0.13
C ALA A 76 0.29 -3.20 -0.18
N LEU A 77 -0.51 -3.58 0.82
CA LEU A 77 -1.91 -3.20 0.87
C LEU A 77 -2.02 -1.85 1.57
N ALA A 78 -2.47 -0.84 0.83
CA ALA A 78 -2.73 0.48 1.34
C ALA A 78 -4.24 0.71 1.51
N SER A 79 -4.62 1.34 2.60
CA SER A 79 -5.94 1.89 2.79
C SER A 79 -5.85 3.33 3.25
N ALA A 80 -6.85 4.12 2.88
CA ALA A 80 -6.87 5.53 3.18
C ALA A 80 -8.22 5.93 3.81
N PHE A 81 -8.20 6.94 4.67
CA PHE A 81 -9.43 7.54 5.20
C PHE A 81 -9.39 9.06 5.13
N GLN A 82 -10.55 9.68 4.95
CA GLN A 82 -10.69 11.13 5.04
C GLN A 82 -10.73 11.57 6.50
N ASP A 83 -9.83 12.48 6.86
CA ASP A 83 -9.83 13.11 8.18
C ASP A 83 -11.01 14.10 8.26
N PRO A 84 -12.05 13.81 9.06
CA PRO A 84 -13.23 14.68 9.17
C PRO A 84 -12.92 16.02 9.86
N LYS A 85 -11.75 16.14 10.51
CA LYS A 85 -11.30 17.37 11.17
C LYS A 85 -10.46 18.25 10.25
N SER A 86 -10.20 17.80 9.03
CA SER A 86 -9.40 18.61 8.10
C SER A 86 -10.15 19.88 7.71
N LEU A 87 -9.45 21.02 7.81
CA LEU A 87 -10.00 22.33 7.47
C LEU A 87 -10.20 22.51 5.95
N ASP A 88 -9.51 21.70 5.15
CA ASP A 88 -9.69 21.66 3.69
C ASP A 88 -10.81 20.71 3.24
N GLY A 89 -11.34 19.87 4.14
CA GLY A 89 -12.36 18.86 3.84
C GLY A 89 -11.90 17.68 2.99
N TYR A 90 -10.61 17.59 2.63
CA TYR A 90 -10.09 16.58 1.71
C TYR A 90 -8.80 15.90 2.18
N SER A 91 -8.23 16.24 3.34
CA SER A 91 -7.03 15.55 3.85
C SER A 91 -7.32 14.07 4.06
N VAL A 92 -6.49 13.24 3.42
CA VAL A 92 -6.53 11.78 3.47
C VAL A 92 -5.34 11.29 4.26
N LYS A 93 -5.56 10.31 5.14
CA LYS A 93 -4.51 9.61 5.90
C LYS A 93 -4.38 8.19 5.37
N TYR A 94 -3.16 7.81 5.00
CA TYR A 94 -2.81 6.51 4.45
C TYR A 94 -2.24 5.60 5.52
N THR A 95 -2.66 4.35 5.50
CA THR A 95 -2.10 3.26 6.27
C THR A 95 -1.73 2.14 5.33
N GLU A 96 -0.46 1.78 5.32
CA GLU A 96 0.08 0.81 4.37
C GLU A 96 0.64 -0.39 5.11
N LEU A 97 0.31 -1.58 4.61
CA LEU A 97 0.64 -2.87 5.17
C LEU A 97 1.51 -3.60 4.15
N ASP A 98 2.81 -3.43 4.30
CA ASP A 98 3.84 -4.00 3.44
C ASP A 98 3.87 -5.51 3.67
N ILE A 99 3.71 -6.24 2.57
CA ILE A 99 3.69 -7.71 2.50
C ILE A 99 4.92 -8.26 1.77
N TYR A 100 5.66 -7.37 1.10
CA TYR A 100 6.98 -7.66 0.57
C TYR A 100 7.82 -6.38 0.56
N ASP A 101 9.05 -6.51 1.04
CA ASP A 101 10.04 -5.44 1.08
C ASP A 101 11.37 -5.94 0.55
N SER A 102 11.95 -5.23 -0.42
CA SER A 102 13.36 -5.43 -0.78
C SER A 102 14.29 -5.29 0.44
N PRO A 103 15.48 -5.91 0.46
CA PRO A 103 16.45 -5.75 1.55
C PRO A 103 16.78 -4.29 1.88
N GLN A 104 16.80 -3.41 0.86
CA GLN A 104 17.02 -1.99 1.07
C GLN A 104 15.86 -1.34 1.84
N ALA A 105 14.61 -1.65 1.46
CA ALA A 105 13.43 -1.20 2.20
C ALA A 105 13.44 -1.66 3.66
N LEU A 106 13.81 -2.92 3.91
CA LEU A 106 13.95 -3.47 5.26
C LEU A 106 15.05 -2.79 6.09
N SER A 107 16.08 -2.24 5.44
CA SER A 107 17.22 -1.59 6.09
C SER A 107 17.00 -0.10 6.37
N HIS A 108 15.84 0.44 6.01
CA HIS A 108 15.59 1.87 6.04
C HIS A 108 15.72 2.45 7.47
N PRO A 109 16.49 3.54 7.67
CA PRO A 109 16.77 4.07 9.02
C PRO A 109 15.56 4.58 9.81
N GLN A 110 14.45 4.86 9.12
CA GLN A 110 13.19 5.29 9.75
C GLN A 110 12.29 4.10 10.12
N GLY A 111 12.67 2.87 9.72
CA GLY A 111 12.02 1.65 10.16
C GLY A 111 12.28 1.37 11.65
N ASP A 112 11.24 0.89 12.35
CA ASP A 112 11.25 0.67 13.78
C ASP A 112 12.16 -0.50 14.17
N ILE A 113 13.45 -0.20 14.34
CA ILE A 113 14.44 -1.10 14.95
C ILE A 113 14.60 -0.77 16.45
N LYS A 114 13.95 0.29 16.96
CA LYS A 114 14.21 0.84 18.31
C LYS A 114 13.14 0.56 19.36
N ASN A 115 11.89 0.28 18.98
CA ASN A 115 10.79 0.05 19.93
C ASN A 115 10.12 -1.33 19.77
N GLY A 116 10.64 -2.19 18.89
CA GLY A 116 10.11 -3.56 18.70
C GLY A 116 8.73 -3.62 18.03
N GLY A 117 8.31 -2.55 17.36
CA GLY A 117 7.13 -2.53 16.52
C GLY A 117 7.43 -2.90 15.07
N ASN A 118 6.37 -2.94 14.26
CA ASN A 118 6.44 -3.24 12.84
C ASN A 118 6.34 -1.98 11.95
N ILE A 119 6.42 -0.76 12.50
CA ILE A 119 6.27 0.47 11.69
C ILE A 119 7.55 0.67 10.86
N ILE A 120 7.44 0.78 9.54
CA ILE A 120 8.58 1.01 8.63
C ILE A 120 8.76 2.51 8.36
N PHE A 121 7.67 3.26 8.31
CA PHE A 121 7.68 4.69 8.06
C PHE A 121 6.51 5.38 8.76
N LYS A 122 6.73 6.61 9.20
CA LYS A 122 5.68 7.50 9.67
C LYS A 122 6.06 8.94 9.37
N GLY A 123 5.36 9.56 8.44
CA GLY A 123 5.64 10.91 8.00
C GLY A 123 4.47 11.53 7.25
N GLY A 124 4.19 12.80 7.51
CA GLY A 124 3.08 13.52 6.89
C GLY A 124 1.75 12.80 7.09
N ASP A 125 1.14 12.40 5.97
CA ASP A 125 -0.16 11.74 5.91
C ASP A 125 -0.07 10.23 5.70
N VAL A 126 1.11 9.61 5.86
CA VAL A 126 1.33 8.18 5.63
C VAL A 126 1.94 7.51 6.87
N THR A 127 1.45 6.31 7.18
CA THR A 127 2.09 5.38 8.13
C THR A 127 2.17 3.99 7.50
N GLU A 128 3.36 3.39 7.49
CA GLU A 128 3.64 2.11 6.83
C GLU A 128 4.04 1.07 7.88
N PHE A 129 3.56 -0.15 7.72
CA PHE A 129 3.84 -1.29 8.60
C PHE A 129 4.37 -2.47 7.80
N ARG A 130 5.36 -3.17 8.34
CA ARG A 130 5.78 -4.49 7.91
C ARG A 130 4.82 -5.54 8.46
N CYS A 131 3.98 -6.08 7.60
CA CYS A 131 3.01 -7.09 7.98
C CYS A 131 3.47 -8.49 7.66
N ASP A 132 4.15 -8.68 6.52
CA ASP A 132 4.63 -9.99 6.09
C ASP A 132 5.83 -9.88 5.13
N PHE A 133 6.37 -11.04 4.74
CA PHE A 133 7.28 -11.20 3.62
C PHE A 133 6.86 -12.44 2.81
N ILE A 134 5.93 -12.25 1.89
CA ILE A 134 5.40 -13.32 1.04
C ILE A 134 6.49 -13.96 0.16
N SER A 135 6.42 -15.29 0.02
CA SER A 135 7.28 -16.02 -0.91
C SER A 135 6.89 -15.74 -2.37
N ILE A 136 7.88 -15.40 -3.20
CA ILE A 136 7.68 -15.18 -4.63
C ILE A 136 7.28 -16.50 -5.31
N GLY A 137 6.26 -16.46 -6.16
CA GLY A 137 5.76 -17.61 -6.93
C GLY A 137 4.62 -18.38 -6.28
N GLU A 138 4.15 -17.94 -5.11
CA GLU A 138 3.04 -18.58 -4.39
C GLU A 138 1.84 -17.61 -4.24
N TRP A 139 0.63 -18.16 -4.31
CA TRP A 139 -0.58 -17.45 -3.93
C TRP A 139 -0.73 -17.48 -2.41
N MET A 140 -0.94 -16.31 -1.81
CA MET A 140 -1.26 -16.17 -0.39
C MET A 140 -2.57 -15.45 -0.19
N HIS A 141 -3.34 -15.95 0.76
CA HIS A 141 -4.56 -15.32 1.23
C HIS A 141 -4.26 -14.42 2.43
N TYR A 142 -4.77 -13.19 2.40
CA TYR A 142 -4.71 -12.25 3.51
C TYR A 142 -6.11 -11.85 3.96
N GLU A 143 -6.28 -11.73 5.28
CA GLU A 143 -7.44 -11.11 5.90
C GLU A 143 -6.95 -10.10 6.94
N PHE A 144 -7.21 -8.81 6.70
CA PHE A 144 -6.79 -7.72 7.57
C PHE A 144 -7.98 -6.93 8.13
N ASN A 145 -7.88 -6.55 9.40
CA ASN A 145 -8.77 -5.59 10.02
C ASN A 145 -8.24 -4.17 9.76
N LEU A 146 -8.78 -3.50 8.74
CA LEU A 146 -8.37 -2.15 8.34
C LEU A 146 -8.57 -1.14 9.46
N THR A 147 -9.67 -1.28 10.21
CA THR A 147 -10.00 -0.35 11.31
C THR A 147 -9.00 -0.41 12.44
N MET A 148 -8.54 -1.61 12.81
CA MET A 148 -7.47 -1.81 13.79
C MET A 148 -6.15 -1.19 13.31
N TRP A 149 -5.79 -1.39 12.03
CA TRP A 149 -4.55 -0.84 11.48
C TRP A 149 -4.57 0.68 11.40
N HIS A 150 -5.69 1.27 11.00
CA HIS A 150 -5.86 2.73 11.04
C HIS A 150 -5.81 3.28 12.46
N GLU A 151 -6.44 2.63 13.45
CA GLU A 151 -6.33 3.03 14.86
C GLU A 151 -4.88 2.93 15.35
N LYS A 152 -4.15 1.87 14.98
CA LYS A 152 -2.74 1.71 15.32
C LYS A 152 -1.86 2.80 14.72
N ALA A 153 -2.16 3.25 13.50
CA ALA A 153 -1.42 4.32 12.82
C ALA A 153 -1.74 5.72 13.36
N TRP A 154 -3.03 6.01 13.54
CA TRP A 154 -3.55 7.37 13.66
C TRP A 154 -4.36 7.64 14.95
N GLY A 155 -4.52 6.62 15.80
CA GLY A 155 -5.25 6.73 17.07
C GLY A 155 -6.71 7.13 16.87
N ASP A 156 -7.20 8.01 17.75
CA ASP A 156 -8.61 8.40 17.77
C ASP A 156 -9.07 9.19 16.53
N ILE A 157 -8.15 9.72 15.71
CA ILE A 157 -8.50 10.36 14.44
C ILE A 157 -9.16 9.33 13.51
N ALA A 158 -8.60 8.12 13.44
CA ALA A 158 -9.13 7.04 12.61
C ALA A 158 -10.57 6.67 12.98
N LYS A 159 -10.94 6.70 14.26
CA LYS A 159 -12.30 6.32 14.72
C LYS A 159 -13.40 7.25 14.20
N THR A 160 -13.03 8.46 13.78
CA THR A 160 -13.96 9.41 13.17
C THR A 160 -13.82 9.46 11.65
N GLY A 161 -12.82 8.79 11.10
CA GLY A 161 -12.52 8.75 9.68
C GLY A 161 -13.59 8.09 8.84
N LEU A 162 -13.63 8.48 7.57
CA LEU A 162 -14.45 7.83 6.55
C LEU A 162 -13.51 7.08 5.60
N LEU A 163 -13.70 5.77 5.45
CA LEU A 163 -12.90 4.96 4.54
C LEU A 163 -13.03 5.54 3.13
N GLU A 164 -11.88 5.67 2.48
CA GLU A 164 -11.71 6.47 1.28
C GLU A 164 -11.30 5.56 0.12
N SER A 165 -10.25 4.78 0.30
CA SER A 165 -9.76 3.84 -0.71
C SER A 165 -9.06 2.65 -0.06
N VAL A 166 -9.02 1.54 -0.80
CA VAL A 166 -8.26 0.33 -0.47
C VAL A 166 -7.64 -0.18 -1.77
N TYR A 167 -6.33 -0.33 -1.81
CA TYR A 167 -5.60 -0.71 -3.02
C TYR A 167 -4.31 -1.45 -2.70
N ILE A 168 -3.86 -2.25 -3.66
CA ILE A 168 -2.50 -2.79 -3.67
C ILE A 168 -1.63 -1.79 -4.40
N VAL A 169 -0.43 -1.57 -3.87
CA VAL A 169 0.59 -0.70 -4.46
C VAL A 169 1.88 -1.47 -4.67
N ILE A 170 2.51 -1.26 -5.82
CA ILE A 170 3.93 -1.56 -6.05
C ILE A 170 4.62 -0.22 -6.13
N GLU A 171 5.63 -0.02 -5.29
CA GLU A 171 6.40 1.21 -5.27
C GLU A 171 7.89 0.91 -5.34
N VAL A 172 8.59 1.71 -6.13
CA VAL A 172 10.02 1.61 -6.36
C VAL A 172 10.64 2.99 -6.26
N ASP A 173 11.61 3.14 -5.38
CA ASP A 173 12.44 4.33 -5.27
C ASP A 173 13.93 3.99 -5.47
N CYS A 174 14.50 4.50 -6.57
CA CYS A 174 15.92 4.41 -6.87
C CYS A 174 16.70 5.69 -6.48
N ARG A 175 16.04 6.71 -5.88
CA ARG A 175 16.61 8.06 -5.64
C ARG A 175 17.46 8.17 -4.39
N GLU A 176 17.35 7.26 -3.42
CA GLU A 176 18.34 7.18 -2.32
C GLU A 176 19.76 6.90 -2.85
N CYS A 177 19.86 6.49 -4.11
CA CYS A 177 21.09 6.27 -4.83
C CYS A 177 21.37 7.40 -5.83
N VAL A 178 21.47 8.65 -5.35
CA VAL A 178 22.05 9.76 -6.15
C VAL A 178 23.53 9.44 -6.44
N GLY A 179 23.78 8.60 -7.45
CA GLY A 179 25.10 8.11 -7.86
C GLY A 179 25.23 6.59 -8.00
N TYR A 180 24.21 5.79 -7.69
CA TYR A 180 24.23 4.34 -7.91
C TYR A 180 23.04 3.91 -8.76
N GLY A 181 23.34 3.30 -9.90
CA GLY A 181 22.31 2.85 -10.81
C GLY A 181 21.56 1.62 -10.31
N GLY A 182 20.30 1.48 -10.73
CA GLY A 182 19.45 0.38 -10.32
C GLY A 182 18.25 0.19 -11.23
N THR A 183 17.76 -1.05 -11.30
CA THR A 183 16.55 -1.38 -12.05
C THR A 183 15.65 -2.19 -11.16
N ALA A 184 14.34 -2.09 -11.36
CA ALA A 184 13.37 -2.88 -10.65
C ALA A 184 12.25 -3.30 -11.60
N TYR A 185 11.88 -4.57 -11.49
CA TYR A 185 10.78 -5.16 -12.22
C TYR A 185 9.97 -6.02 -11.27
N ALA A 186 8.67 -5.73 -11.16
CA ALA A 186 7.75 -6.50 -10.36
C ALA A 186 6.49 -6.84 -11.15
N VAL A 187 5.99 -8.06 -10.95
CA VAL A 187 4.68 -8.48 -11.43
C VAL A 187 3.92 -9.09 -10.26
N VAL A 188 2.76 -8.51 -9.99
CA VAL A 188 1.88 -8.89 -8.90
C VAL A 188 0.50 -9.17 -9.45
N ASP A 189 -0.04 -10.33 -9.14
CA ASP A 189 -1.44 -10.65 -9.35
C ASP A 189 -2.22 -10.44 -8.05
N VAL A 190 -3.43 -9.92 -8.18
CA VAL A 190 -4.39 -9.73 -7.08
C VAL A 190 -5.72 -10.31 -7.50
N ASP A 191 -6.29 -11.16 -6.66
CA ASP A 191 -7.61 -11.76 -6.86
C ASP A 191 -8.45 -11.64 -5.59
N ASN A 192 -9.77 -11.85 -5.72
CA ASN A 192 -10.72 -11.91 -4.62
C ASN A 192 -10.60 -10.75 -3.62
N LEU A 193 -10.36 -9.51 -4.09
CA LEU A 193 -10.33 -8.35 -3.22
C LEU A 193 -11.74 -8.00 -2.75
N TRP A 194 -12.03 -8.32 -1.49
CA TRP A 194 -13.27 -8.01 -0.81
C TRP A 194 -13.01 -7.06 0.35
N VAL A 195 -13.78 -5.99 0.43
CA VAL A 195 -13.83 -5.13 1.63
C VAL A 195 -15.24 -5.24 2.20
N TYR A 196 -15.35 -5.51 3.50
CA TYR A 196 -16.64 -5.79 4.12
C TYR A 196 -16.69 -5.35 5.58
N LYS A 197 -17.92 -5.10 6.04
CA LYS A 197 -18.24 -4.79 7.44
C LYS A 197 -18.43 -6.10 8.21
N LEU A 198 -17.77 -6.27 9.35
CA LEU A 198 -18.15 -7.32 10.30
C LEU A 198 -19.31 -6.81 11.16
N THR A 199 -20.45 -7.49 11.05
CA THR A 199 -21.69 -7.24 11.81
C THR A 199 -21.69 -7.94 13.16
#